data_AF-A0A9D6UL65-F1
#
_entry.id   AF-A0A9D6UL65-F1
#
_cell.length_a   1.000
_cell.length_b   1.000
_cell.length_c   1.000
_cell.angle_alpha   90.00
_cell.angle_beta   90.00
_cell.angle_gamma   90.00
#
_symmetry.space_group_name_H-M   'P 1'
#
loop_
_entity.id
_entity.type
_entity.pdbx_description
1 polymer ?
#
loop_
_entity_poly.entity_id
_entity_poly.type
_entity_poly.pdbx_seq_one_letter_code
_entity_poly.pdbx_strand_id
1 'polypeptide(L)'
;MRRGFTLIELVMVIAILGILAATALPRFVDLSIKARENASKASLGGIRAAIAIKYTSNAVYGNATFPDSLYTSLFADNMIPPEPYSNSSSIQVVDSSPPSAAGVGWRYASGSGQVWINNSNYSTY
;
A
#
# COMPACT_ATOMS: atom_id res chain seq x y z
N MET A 1 14.38 -16.98 -53.28
CA MET A 1 14.81 -15.62 -52.94
C MET A 1 14.07 -15.19 -51.68
N ARG A 2 14.77 -14.93 -50.56
CA ARG A 2 14.13 -14.38 -49.36
C ARG A 2 13.84 -12.90 -49.62
N ARG A 3 12.56 -12.50 -49.59
CA ARG A 3 12.18 -11.08 -49.52
C ARG A 3 12.71 -10.53 -48.19
N GLY A 4 13.70 -9.66 -48.25
CA GLY A 4 14.16 -8.89 -47.09
C GLY A 4 13.12 -7.85 -46.70
N PHE A 5 13.03 -7.54 -45.41
CA PHE A 5 12.21 -6.46 -44.88
C PHE A 5 12.61 -5.13 -45.53
N THR A 6 11.65 -4.28 -45.85
CA THR A 6 11.97 -2.96 -46.41
C THR A 6 12.40 -1.99 -45.30
N LEU A 7 13.34 -1.09 -45.59
CA LEU A 7 13.73 -0.05 -44.64
C LEU A 7 12.55 0.85 -44.26
N ILE A 8 11.64 1.10 -45.20
CA ILE A 8 10.45 1.91 -44.96
C ILE A 8 9.46 1.21 -44.02
N GLU A 9 9.31 -0.12 -44.10
CA GLU A 9 8.51 -0.88 -43.12
C GLU A 9 9.06 -0.69 -41.72
N LEU A 10 10.38 -0.82 -41.54
CA LEU A 10 10.98 -0.68 -40.22
C LEU A 10 10.77 0.73 -39.65
N VAL A 11 10.94 1.76 -40.48
CA VAL A 11 10.76 3.16 -40.08
C VAL A 11 9.29 3.47 -39.73
N MET A 12 8.34 2.97 -40.52
CA MET A 12 6.91 3.17 -40.23
C MET A 12 6.49 2.46 -38.94
N VAL A 13 7.02 1.25 -38.68
CA VAL A 13 6.73 0.49 -37.46
C VAL A 13 7.22 1.23 -36.22
N ILE A 14 8.47 1.69 -36.19
CA ILE A 14 9.00 2.42 -35.02
C ILE A 14 8.30 3.77 -34.83
N ALA A 15 7.86 4.43 -35.92
CA ALA A 15 7.09 5.67 -35.83
C ALA A 15 5.73 5.44 -35.17
N ILE A 16 5.00 4.38 -35.56
CA ILE A 16 3.72 4.02 -34.94
C ILE A 16 3.94 3.60 -33.47
N LEU A 17 4.94 2.77 -33.18
CA LEU A 17 5.29 2.38 -31.81
C LEU A 17 5.66 3.59 -30.94
N GLY A 18 6.34 4.60 -31.51
CA GLY A 18 6.65 5.85 -30.82
C GLY A 18 5.41 6.62 -30.37
N ILE A 19 4.41 6.75 -31.25
CA ILE A 19 3.13 7.42 -30.94
C ILE A 19 2.34 6.64 -29.88
N LEU A 20 2.27 5.32 -30.01
CA LEU A 20 1.60 4.46 -29.03
C LEU A 20 2.29 4.53 -27.66
N ALA A 21 3.62 4.50 -27.62
CA ALA A 21 4.37 4.61 -26.37
C ALA A 21 4.17 5.97 -25.69
N ALA A 22 4.19 7.07 -26.45
CA ALA A 22 3.99 8.42 -25.93
C ALA A 22 2.63 8.62 -25.27
N THR A 23 1.59 7.96 -25.79
CA THR A 23 0.21 8.05 -25.24
C THR A 23 -0.06 7.03 -24.13
N ALA A 24 0.59 5.86 -24.17
CA ALA A 24 0.40 4.81 -23.18
C ALA A 24 1.16 5.05 -21.86
N LEU A 25 2.36 5.64 -21.93
CA LEU A 25 3.24 5.77 -20.77
C LEU A 25 2.64 6.63 -19.64
N PRO A 26 2.07 7.83 -19.88
CA PRO A 26 1.49 8.64 -18.80
C PRO A 26 0.35 7.91 -18.08
N ARG A 27 -0.51 7.22 -18.85
CA ARG A 27 -1.62 6.42 -18.31
C ARG A 27 -1.12 5.27 -17.44
N PHE A 28 -0.04 4.59 -17.86
CA PHE A 28 0.55 3.50 -17.09
C PHE A 28 1.09 3.96 -15.73
N VAL A 29 1.74 5.14 -15.69
CA VAL A 29 2.22 5.74 -14.44
C VAL A 29 1.04 6.07 -13.50
N ASP A 30 -0.01 6.70 -14.01
CA ASP A 30 -1.21 7.04 -13.22
C ASP A 30 -1.91 5.80 -12.66
N LEU A 31 -2.04 4.75 -13.48
CA LEU A 31 -2.62 3.47 -13.05
C LEU A 31 -1.78 2.81 -11.95
N SER A 32 -0.46 2.88 -12.07
CA SER A 32 0.45 2.33 -11.06
C SER A 32 0.31 3.05 -9.71
N ILE A 33 0.16 4.38 -9.72
CA ILE A 33 -0.06 5.18 -8.51
C ILE A 33 -1.41 4.82 -7.87
N LYS A 34 -2.48 4.79 -8.66
CA LYS A 34 -3.83 4.42 -8.18
C LYS A 34 -3.89 2.99 -7.64
N ALA A 35 -3.17 2.06 -8.28
CA ALA A 35 -3.09 0.68 -7.82
C ALA A 35 -2.45 0.59 -6.42
N ARG A 36 -1.35 1.33 -6.19
CA ARG A 36 -0.71 1.40 -4.87
C ARG A 36 -1.62 2.04 -3.83
N GLU A 37 -2.29 3.14 -4.16
CA GLU A 37 -3.25 3.80 -3.27
C GLU A 37 -4.39 2.85 -2.84
N ASN A 38 -4.97 2.14 -3.81
CA ASN A 38 -6.04 1.18 -3.54
C ASN A 38 -5.55 -0.02 -2.72
N ALA A 39 -4.34 -0.53 -2.99
CA ALA A 39 -3.72 -1.59 -2.20
C ALA A 39 -3.48 -1.13 -0.74
N SER A 40 -3.09 0.14 -0.54
CA SER A 40 -2.89 0.69 0.79
C SER A 40 -4.19 0.79 1.56
N LYS A 41 -5.27 1.29 0.92
CA LYS A 41 -6.61 1.33 1.52
C LYS A 41 -7.13 -0.06 1.90
N ALA A 42 -6.91 -1.05 1.03
CA ALA A 42 -7.28 -2.44 1.30
C ALA A 42 -6.51 -3.01 2.51
N SER A 43 -5.20 -2.79 2.55
CA SER A 43 -4.33 -3.25 3.64
C SER A 43 -4.70 -2.58 4.97
N LEU A 44 -4.93 -1.25 4.96
CA LEU A 44 -5.42 -0.50 6.12
C LEU A 44 -6.78 -1.01 6.60
N GLY A 45 -7.69 -1.33 5.67
CA GLY A 45 -8.99 -1.95 5.99
C GLY A 45 -8.83 -3.27 6.75
N GLY A 46 -7.93 -4.15 6.27
CA GLY A 46 -7.62 -5.41 6.94
C GLY A 46 -7.03 -5.22 8.33
N ILE A 47 -6.08 -4.29 8.49
CA ILE A 47 -5.47 -3.97 9.78
C ILE A 47 -6.49 -3.39 10.76
N ARG A 48 -7.34 -2.45 10.32
CA ARG A 48 -8.41 -1.88 11.14
C ARG A 48 -9.42 -2.95 11.58
N ALA A 49 -9.76 -3.90 10.71
CA ALA A 49 -10.62 -5.01 11.07
C ALA A 49 -9.98 -5.90 12.16
N ALA A 50 -8.69 -6.23 12.02
CA ALA A 50 -7.96 -7.03 13.00
C ALA A 50 -7.87 -6.33 14.38
N ILE A 51 -7.57 -5.03 14.39
CA ILE A 51 -7.60 -4.19 15.60
C ILE A 51 -8.99 -4.20 16.24
N ALA A 52 -10.05 -4.01 15.44
CA ALA A 52 -11.43 -4.00 15.95
C ALA A 52 -11.84 -5.34 16.56
N ILE A 53 -11.49 -6.47 15.92
CA ILE A 53 -11.74 -7.82 16.46
C ILE A 53 -11.02 -8.02 17.79
N LYS A 54 -9.78 -7.55 17.92
CA LYS A 54 -9.03 -7.66 19.16
C LYS A 54 -9.62 -6.78 20.26
N TYR A 55 -10.01 -5.56 19.93
CA TYR A 55 -10.67 -4.64 20.86
C TYR A 55 -11.98 -5.23 21.40
N THR A 56 -12.84 -5.76 20.52
CA THR A 56 -14.10 -6.39 20.94
C THR A 56 -13.87 -7.65 21.75
N SER A 57 -12.88 -8.46 21.39
CA SER A 57 -12.48 -9.64 22.17
C SER A 57 -12.05 -9.25 23.58
N ASN A 58 -11.21 -8.22 23.74
CA ASN A 58 -10.79 -7.76 25.05
C ASN A 58 -11.97 -7.16 25.85
N ALA A 59 -12.91 -6.48 25.18
CA ALA A 59 -14.13 -5.94 25.79
C ALA A 59 -15.05 -7.05 26.35
N VAL A 60 -15.14 -8.21 25.70
CA VAL A 60 -15.89 -9.38 26.21
C VAL A 60 -15.33 -9.86 27.56
N TYR A 61 -14.02 -9.74 27.77
CA TYR A 61 -13.36 -10.07 29.04
C TYR A 61 -13.31 -8.89 30.03
N GLY A 62 -14.06 -7.81 29.77
CA GLY A 62 -14.14 -6.64 30.66
C GLY A 62 -12.97 -5.66 30.58
N ASN A 63 -12.13 -5.77 29.55
CA ASN A 63 -10.97 -4.89 29.36
C ASN A 63 -10.98 -4.32 27.94
N ALA A 64 -11.84 -3.33 27.67
CA ALA A 64 -12.00 -2.76 26.33
C ALA A 64 -10.80 -1.87 25.92
N THR A 65 -9.68 -2.51 25.58
CA THR A 65 -8.42 -1.87 25.20
C THR A 65 -8.00 -2.30 23.79
N PHE A 66 -7.43 -1.35 23.06
CA PHE A 66 -6.75 -1.63 21.80
C PHE A 66 -5.46 -2.44 22.07
N PRO A 67 -4.97 -3.21 21.09
CA PRO A 67 -3.69 -3.89 21.26
C PRO A 67 -2.55 -2.88 21.41
N ASP A 68 -1.54 -3.19 22.23
CA ASP A 68 -0.38 -2.31 22.45
C ASP A 68 0.50 -2.16 21.19
N SER A 69 0.44 -3.14 20.28
CA SER A 69 1.12 -3.13 18.99
C SER A 69 0.39 -4.03 17.98
N LEU A 70 0.82 -3.97 16.72
CA LEU A 70 0.40 -4.95 15.71
C LEU A 70 1.38 -6.12 15.73
N TYR A 71 0.90 -7.35 15.85
CA TYR A 71 1.72 -8.55 15.83
C TYR A 71 1.08 -9.59 14.91
N THR A 72 1.85 -10.57 14.46
CA THR A 72 1.44 -11.53 13.44
C THR A 72 0.15 -12.28 13.80
N SER A 73 0.01 -12.76 15.04
CA SER A 73 -1.19 -13.49 15.49
C SER A 73 -2.45 -12.63 15.66
N LEU A 74 -2.35 -11.31 15.43
CA LEU A 74 -3.53 -10.45 15.30
C LEU A 74 -4.31 -10.76 14.00
N PHE A 75 -3.62 -11.31 13.00
CA PHE A 75 -4.16 -11.62 11.69
C PHE A 75 -4.39 -13.12 11.54
N ALA A 76 -5.43 -13.50 10.79
CA ALA A 76 -5.83 -14.90 10.61
C ALA A 76 -4.79 -15.74 9.84
N ASP A 77 -3.98 -15.09 9.01
CA ASP A 77 -2.89 -15.69 8.24
C ASP A 77 -1.54 -15.63 8.96
N ASN A 78 -1.51 -15.16 10.22
CA ASN A 78 -0.30 -14.93 10.99
C ASN A 78 0.70 -14.01 10.28
N MET A 79 0.24 -13.08 9.43
CA MET A 79 1.10 -12.16 8.70
C MET A 79 0.60 -10.72 8.81
N ILE A 80 1.51 -9.79 9.09
CA ILE A 80 1.20 -8.37 8.96
C ILE A 80 1.30 -8.02 7.47
N PRO A 81 0.21 -7.52 6.85
CA PRO A 81 0.25 -7.12 5.45
C PRO A 81 1.38 -6.10 5.22
N PRO A 82 2.24 -6.27 4.20
CA PRO A 82 3.29 -5.30 3.92
C PRO A 82 2.68 -4.00 3.40
N GLU A 83 3.29 -2.89 3.76
CA GLU A 83 2.90 -1.56 3.29
C GLU A 83 3.25 -1.39 1.79
N PRO A 84 2.32 -1.01 0.89
CA PRO A 84 2.53 -1.05 -0.57
C PRO A 84 3.59 -0.12 -1.17
N TYR A 85 4.01 0.95 -0.49
CA TYR A 85 5.01 1.90 -1.00
C TYR A 85 6.45 1.49 -0.65
N SER A 86 6.69 0.97 0.55
CA SER A 86 8.01 0.56 1.07
C SER A 86 8.19 -0.96 1.11
N ASN A 87 7.14 -1.73 0.84
CA ASN A 87 7.10 -3.20 0.97
C ASN A 87 7.60 -3.69 2.34
N SER A 88 7.30 -2.94 3.39
CA SER A 88 7.74 -3.21 4.76
C SER A 88 6.54 -3.53 5.66
N SER A 89 6.70 -4.51 6.54
CA SER A 89 5.74 -4.82 7.61
C SER A 89 6.18 -4.28 8.98
N SER A 90 7.22 -3.41 9.01
CA SER A 90 7.68 -2.77 10.24
C SER A 90 6.57 -1.93 10.88
N ILE A 91 6.51 -1.90 12.21
CA ILE A 91 5.48 -1.15 12.94
C ILE A 91 6.16 -0.14 13.86
N GLN A 92 5.72 1.12 13.75
CA GLN A 92 6.05 2.17 14.70
C GLN A 92 4.81 2.47 15.56
N VAL A 93 4.87 2.11 16.84
CA VAL A 93 3.82 2.44 17.81
C VAL A 93 4.00 3.88 18.29
N VAL A 94 2.92 4.65 18.31
CA VAL A 94 2.86 6.03 18.76
C VAL A 94 1.60 6.30 19.58
N ASP A 95 1.50 7.49 20.17
CA ASP A 95 0.37 7.80 21.05
C ASP A 95 -0.90 8.19 20.28
N SER A 96 -0.81 9.08 19.30
CA SER A 96 -1.98 9.51 18.50
C SER A 96 -1.68 10.34 17.24
N SER A 97 -0.42 10.67 16.97
CA SER A 97 -0.09 11.58 15.86
C SER A 97 0.13 10.84 14.53
N PRO A 98 -0.41 11.36 13.41
CA PRO A 98 -0.03 10.89 12.09
C PRO A 98 1.48 11.09 11.84
N PRO A 99 2.07 10.42 10.84
CA PRO A 99 3.47 10.60 10.48
C PRO A 99 3.75 12.05 10.06
N SER A 100 4.74 12.67 10.68
CA SER A 100 5.25 14.01 10.35
C SER A 100 6.51 13.98 9.47
N ALA A 101 7.06 12.79 9.22
CA ALA A 101 8.24 12.57 8.38
C ALA A 101 8.07 11.31 7.52
N ALA A 102 8.97 11.13 6.55
CA ALA A 102 9.05 9.91 5.76
C ALA A 102 9.68 8.78 6.60
N GLY A 103 8.94 7.68 6.74
CA GLY A 103 9.40 6.43 7.32
C GLY A 103 8.96 5.24 6.45
N VAL A 104 9.01 4.04 7.03
CA VAL A 104 8.67 2.78 6.36
C VAL A 104 7.69 1.96 7.19
N GLY A 105 6.88 1.15 6.51
CA GLY A 105 5.88 0.28 7.12
C GLY A 105 4.68 1.03 7.73
N TRP A 106 4.14 0.49 8.80
CA TRP A 106 2.93 0.98 9.46
C TRP A 106 3.25 1.84 10.67
N ARG A 107 2.44 2.88 10.87
CA ARG A 107 2.41 3.68 12.08
C ARG A 107 1.08 3.41 12.78
N TYR A 108 1.13 3.02 14.04
CA TYR A 108 -0.04 2.57 14.79
C TYR A 108 -0.16 3.34 16.10
N ALA A 109 -1.33 3.92 16.36
CA ALA A 109 -1.65 4.58 17.61
C ALA A 109 -2.34 3.61 18.57
N SER A 110 -1.62 3.13 19.59
CA SER A 110 -2.16 2.16 20.55
C SER A 110 -3.26 2.74 21.44
N GLY A 111 -3.25 4.05 21.68
CA GLY A 111 -4.30 4.71 22.48
C GLY A 111 -5.66 4.83 21.78
N SER A 112 -5.66 4.92 20.44
CA SER A 112 -6.88 5.17 19.64
C SER A 112 -7.22 4.07 18.64
N GLY A 113 -6.34 3.08 18.46
CA GLY A 113 -6.48 2.02 17.45
C GLY A 113 -6.30 2.52 16.01
N GLN A 114 -5.85 3.76 15.81
CA GLN A 114 -5.66 4.33 14.49
C GLN A 114 -4.39 3.79 13.84
N VAL A 115 -4.43 3.63 12.51
CA VAL A 115 -3.29 3.15 11.74
C VAL A 115 -3.15 3.98 10.47
N TRP A 116 -1.90 4.26 10.13
CA TRP A 116 -1.47 5.00 8.95
C TRP A 116 -0.29 4.32 8.29
N ILE A 117 -0.07 4.63 7.02
CA ILE A 117 1.24 4.42 6.39
C ILE A 117 2.25 5.31 7.10
N ASN A 118 3.42 4.78 7.48
CA ASN A 118 4.44 5.53 8.19
C ASN A 118 5.22 6.50 7.28
N ASN A 119 4.52 7.34 6.53
CA ASN A 119 5.14 8.31 5.64
C ASN A 119 4.22 9.52 5.51
N SER A 120 4.72 10.72 5.78
CA SER A 120 3.95 11.96 5.74
C SER A 120 3.31 12.24 4.37
N ASN A 121 3.91 11.77 3.27
CA ASN A 121 3.35 11.93 1.93
C ASN A 121 2.10 11.05 1.68
N TYR A 122 1.89 10.02 2.50
CA TYR A 122 0.84 9.02 2.33
C TYR A 122 -0.04 8.85 3.58
N SER A 123 0.04 9.79 4.53
CA SER A 123 -0.72 9.73 5.80
C SER A 123 -2.23 9.95 5.63
N THR A 124 -2.66 10.53 4.51
CA THR A 124 -4.07 10.89 4.26
C THR A 124 -4.92 9.74 3.72
N TYR A 125 -4.30 8.61 3.40
CA TYR A 125 -4.95 7.41 2.84
C TYR A 125 -5.43 6.43 3.92
#